data_AF-A0A941GFS6-F1
#
_entry.id   AF-A0A941GFS6-F1
#
_cell.length_a   1.000
_cell.length_b   1.000
_cell.length_c   1.000
_cell.angle_alpha   90.00
_cell.angle_beta   90.00
_cell.angle_gamma   90.00
#
_symmetry.space_group_name_H-M   'P 1'
#
loop_
_entity.id
_entity.type
_entity.pdbx_description
1 polymer ?
#
loop_
_entity_poly.entity_id
_entity_poly.type
_entity_poly.pdbx_seq_one_letter_code
_entity_poly.pdbx_strand_id
1 'polypeptide(L)'
;PRADGRIATRNYIGILTSVNCSATVARAIADHFRRDIHPEALADYPHVDGVVALTHHSGCAMDAEGDGLKMLQRTLGGYACHPNFAGVLIIGLGCETNQIPRLLATQGLAESPGLRTFTIQDSGGTVHTIRKGIELVR
;
A
#
# COMPACT_ATOMS: atom_id res chain seq x y z
N PRO A 1 16.85 12.92 4.60
CA PRO A 1 16.87 12.83 3.11
C PRO A 1 16.64 11.38 2.69
N ARG A 2 15.93 11.12 1.59
CA ARG A 2 15.76 9.78 1.03
C ARG A 2 16.98 9.40 0.18
N ALA A 3 17.13 8.11 -0.12
CA ALA A 3 18.26 7.60 -0.92
C ALA A 3 18.32 8.21 -2.33
N ASP A 4 17.17 8.64 -2.86
CA ASP A 4 17.03 9.33 -4.15
C ASP A 4 17.21 10.86 -4.07
N GLY A 5 17.64 11.38 -2.92
CA GLY A 5 17.88 12.81 -2.70
C GLY A 5 16.64 13.64 -2.39
N ARG A 6 15.42 13.09 -2.48
CA ARG A 6 14.20 13.82 -2.13
C ARG A 6 14.08 14.03 -0.62
N ILE A 7 13.39 15.10 -0.23
CA ILE A 7 13.20 15.47 1.18
C ILE A 7 11.80 15.07 1.65
N ALA A 8 11.77 14.44 2.81
CA ALA A 8 10.56 14.03 3.51
C ALA A 8 10.34 14.93 4.73
N THR A 9 9.11 15.32 4.99
CA THR A 9 8.70 16.02 6.22
C THR A 9 8.07 15.08 7.24
N ARG A 10 7.79 13.85 6.82
CA ARG A 10 7.22 12.75 7.61
C ARG A 10 7.83 11.42 7.20
N ASN A 11 7.66 10.41 8.04
CA ASN A 11 8.18 9.06 7.86
C ASN A 11 7.11 8.01 8.17
N TYR A 12 6.18 7.83 7.23
CA TYR A 12 5.08 6.87 7.32
C TYR A 12 5.39 5.56 6.60
N ILE A 13 4.67 4.50 6.96
CA ILE A 13 4.48 3.33 6.10
C ILE A 13 3.09 3.41 5.46
N GLY A 14 3.01 3.27 4.14
CA GLY A 14 1.75 3.35 3.40
C GLY A 14 1.20 1.97 3.04
N ILE A 15 -0.07 1.70 3.30
CA ILE A 15 -0.78 0.49 2.84
C ILE A 15 -1.71 0.90 1.71
N LEU A 16 -1.28 0.70 0.46
CA LEU A 16 -1.95 1.16 -0.75
C LEU A 16 -2.81 0.06 -1.35
N THR A 17 -4.04 0.38 -1.76
CA THR A 17 -4.91 -0.61 -2.42
C THR A 17 -4.91 -0.45 -3.93
N SER A 18 -4.86 -1.55 -4.69
CA SER A 18 -5.10 -1.54 -6.15
C SER A 18 -6.59 -1.47 -6.53
N VAL A 19 -7.47 -1.86 -5.60
CA VAL A 19 -8.93 -1.95 -5.75
C VAL A 19 -9.64 -1.77 -4.40
N ASN A 20 -10.90 -1.29 -4.40
CA ASN A 20 -11.68 -1.14 -3.18
C ASN A 20 -11.87 -2.44 -2.37
N CYS A 21 -11.85 -3.62 -3.00
CA CYS A 21 -11.99 -4.90 -2.31
C CYS A 21 -10.88 -5.20 -1.29
N SER A 22 -9.71 -4.56 -1.42
CA SER A 22 -8.62 -4.66 -0.42
C SER A 22 -8.62 -3.55 0.63
N ALA A 23 -9.58 -2.62 0.59
CA ALA A 23 -9.66 -1.48 1.52
C ALA A 23 -9.81 -1.91 2.99
N THR A 24 -10.66 -2.89 3.27
CA THR A 24 -10.87 -3.38 4.65
C THR A 24 -9.60 -4.03 5.21
N VAL A 25 -8.88 -4.80 4.39
CA VAL A 25 -7.60 -5.40 4.78
C VAL A 25 -6.56 -4.31 5.06
N ALA A 26 -6.43 -3.32 4.17
CA ALA A 26 -5.48 -2.23 4.36
C ALA A 26 -5.74 -1.43 5.64
N ARG A 27 -7.01 -1.13 5.93
CA ARG A 27 -7.41 -0.44 7.17
C ARG A 27 -7.12 -1.26 8.41
N ALA A 28 -7.46 -2.56 8.40
CA ALA A 28 -7.18 -3.45 9.53
C ALA A 28 -5.67 -3.54 9.85
N ILE A 29 -4.81 -3.54 8.82
CA ILE A 29 -3.36 -3.48 9.01
C ILE A 29 -2.96 -2.14 9.63
N ALA A 30 -3.42 -1.01 9.09
CA ALA A 30 -3.08 0.30 9.64
C ALA A 30 -3.59 0.49 11.08
N ASP A 31 -4.79 0.00 11.38
CA ASP A 31 -5.39 0.05 12.71
C ASP A 31 -4.58 -0.75 13.75
N HIS A 32 -3.87 -1.81 13.36
CA HIS A 32 -2.97 -2.54 14.26
C HIS A 32 -1.83 -1.67 14.80
N PHE A 33 -1.41 -0.64 14.07
CA PHE A 33 -0.29 0.24 14.44
C PHE A 33 -0.76 1.63 14.91
N ARG A 34 -2.06 1.80 15.15
CA ARG A 34 -2.61 3.07 15.62
C ARG A 34 -2.17 3.35 17.05
N ARG A 35 -1.44 4.45 17.23
CA ARG A 35 -0.87 4.85 18.53
C ARG A 35 -1.91 5.10 19.63
N ASP A 36 -3.15 5.43 19.26
CA ASP A 36 -4.26 5.67 20.18
C ASP A 36 -4.95 4.38 20.67
N ILE A 37 -4.73 3.24 20.00
CA ILE A 37 -5.24 1.92 20.42
C ILE A 37 -4.10 1.01 20.88
N HIS A 38 -3.03 0.96 20.09
CA HIS A 38 -1.89 0.06 20.21
C HIS A 38 -0.56 0.84 20.26
N PRO A 39 -0.32 1.65 21.31
CA PRO A 39 0.91 2.44 21.45
C PRO A 39 2.18 1.56 21.42
N GLU A 40 2.09 0.31 21.88
CA GLU A 40 3.18 -0.66 21.90
C GLU A 40 3.61 -1.13 20.50
N ALA A 41 2.73 -1.09 19.50
CA ALA A 41 2.98 -1.67 18.18
C ALA A 41 4.11 -0.97 17.40
N LEU A 42 4.45 0.27 17.76
CA LEU A 42 5.55 1.05 17.18
C LEU A 42 6.56 1.53 18.24
N ALA A 43 6.56 0.94 19.44
CA ALA A 43 7.43 1.38 20.53
C ALA A 43 8.93 1.32 20.16
N ASP A 44 9.33 0.26 19.45
CA ASP A 44 10.71 0.03 19.01
C ASP A 44 11.10 0.88 17.77
N TYR A 45 10.14 1.63 17.19
CA TYR A 45 10.30 2.39 15.96
C TYR A 45 9.97 3.88 16.17
N PRO A 46 10.71 4.61 17.03
CA PRO A 46 10.37 5.99 17.41
C PRO A 46 10.45 6.99 16.25
N HIS A 47 11.15 6.64 15.16
CA HIS A 47 11.29 7.48 13.97
C HIS A 47 10.19 7.26 12.92
N VAL A 48 9.27 6.31 13.13
CA VAL A 48 8.13 6.06 12.24
C VAL A 48 6.95 6.86 12.76
N ASP A 49 6.40 7.77 11.96
CA ASP A 49 5.27 8.60 12.39
C ASP A 49 4.00 7.77 12.56
N GLY A 50 3.82 6.76 11.70
CA GLY A 50 2.72 5.80 11.79
C GLY A 50 2.58 4.95 10.53
N VAL A 51 1.49 4.18 10.49
CA VAL A 51 1.08 3.36 9.34
C VAL A 51 -0.29 3.85 8.87
N VAL A 52 -0.45 4.10 7.57
CA VAL A 52 -1.69 4.67 7.02
C VAL A 52 -2.23 3.86 5.86
N ALA A 53 -3.54 3.63 5.85
CA ALA A 53 -4.23 3.00 4.73
C ALA A 53 -4.62 4.03 3.66
N LEU A 54 -4.17 3.81 2.43
CA LEU A 54 -4.42 4.64 1.26
C LEU A 54 -5.41 3.89 0.36
N THR A 55 -6.70 4.08 0.63
CA THR A 55 -7.80 3.37 -0.04
C THR A 55 -8.51 4.25 -1.07
N HIS A 56 -9.12 3.66 -2.09
CA HIS A 56 -9.98 4.35 -3.05
C HIS A 56 -11.25 3.53 -3.33
N HIS A 57 -12.28 4.17 -3.92
CA HIS A 57 -13.59 3.54 -4.17
C HIS A 57 -13.74 2.92 -5.56
N SER A 58 -12.69 2.94 -6.38
CA SER A 58 -12.75 2.34 -7.73
C SER A 58 -12.90 0.81 -7.63
N GLY A 59 -13.92 0.29 -8.31
CA GLY A 59 -14.20 -1.13 -8.43
C GLY A 59 -13.49 -1.79 -9.61
N CYS A 60 -13.74 -3.08 -9.81
CA CYS A 60 -13.10 -3.87 -10.86
C CYS A 60 -13.58 -3.52 -12.29
N ALA A 61 -14.79 -2.99 -12.47
CA ALA A 61 -15.39 -2.71 -13.79
C ALA A 61 -14.88 -1.40 -14.42
N MET A 62 -13.56 -1.23 -14.50
CA MET A 62 -12.93 -0.15 -15.24
C MET A 62 -12.56 -0.59 -16.64
N ASP A 63 -12.62 0.33 -17.60
CA ASP A 63 -12.01 0.14 -18.91
C ASP A 63 -10.48 0.01 -18.76
N ALA A 64 -9.94 -1.11 -19.23
CA ALA A 64 -8.52 -1.44 -19.12
C ALA A 64 -7.61 -0.50 -19.94
N GLU A 65 -8.13 0.12 -21.00
CA GLU A 65 -7.36 1.04 -21.85
C GLU A 65 -7.80 2.50 -21.70
N GLY A 66 -8.86 2.72 -20.92
CA GLY A 66 -9.47 4.01 -20.68
C GLY A 66 -8.62 4.92 -19.80
N ASP A 67 -8.83 6.24 -19.97
CA ASP A 67 -8.07 7.25 -19.26
C ASP A 67 -8.33 7.22 -17.74
N GLY A 68 -9.48 6.71 -17.30
CA GLY A 68 -9.77 6.52 -15.89
C GLY A 68 -8.77 5.59 -15.19
N LEU A 69 -8.42 4.47 -15.83
CA LEU A 69 -7.43 3.56 -15.26
C LEU A 69 -6.02 4.16 -15.29
N LYS A 70 -5.65 4.85 -16.38
CA LYS A 70 -4.35 5.55 -16.47
C LYS A 70 -4.22 6.60 -15.38
N MET A 71 -5.27 7.38 -15.12
CA MET A 71 -5.29 8.37 -14.04
C MET A 71 -5.17 7.71 -12.66
N LEU A 72 -5.87 6.61 -12.43
CA LEU A 72 -5.75 5.86 -11.18
C LEU A 72 -4.32 5.35 -11.00
N GLN A 73 -3.75 4.68 -12.00
CA GLN A 73 -2.39 4.14 -11.94
C GLN A 73 -1.35 5.22 -11.69
N ARG A 74 -1.47 6.38 -12.36
CA ARG A 74 -0.60 7.54 -12.10
C ARG A 74 -0.71 8.05 -10.66
N THR A 75 -1.94 8.07 -10.12
CA THR A 75 -2.18 8.49 -8.74
C THR A 75 -1.56 7.51 -7.75
N LEU A 76 -1.82 6.20 -7.94
CA LEU A 76 -1.26 5.14 -7.10
C LEU A 76 0.27 5.11 -7.17
N GLY A 77 0.85 5.27 -8.37
CA GLY A 77 2.29 5.37 -8.57
C GLY A 77 2.90 6.56 -7.81
N GLY A 78 2.24 7.72 -7.84
CA GLY A 78 2.64 8.90 -7.08
C GLY A 78 2.66 8.66 -5.57
N TYR A 79 1.65 7.98 -5.03
CA TYR A 79 1.65 7.57 -3.62
C TYR A 79 2.73 6.54 -3.30
N ALA A 80 2.91 5.54 -4.17
CA ALA A 80 3.90 4.48 -3.99
C ALA A 80 5.34 5.00 -3.92
N CYS A 81 5.64 6.12 -4.59
CA CYS A 81 6.96 6.74 -4.58
C CYS A 81 7.03 8.04 -3.76
N HIS A 82 6.00 8.42 -2.99
CA HIS A 82 6.01 9.71 -2.30
C HIS A 82 7.07 9.76 -1.17
N PRO A 83 7.88 10.83 -1.03
CA PRO A 83 9.02 10.85 -0.10
C PRO A 83 8.62 10.73 1.38
N ASN A 84 7.38 11.06 1.75
CA ASN A 84 6.92 10.85 3.13
C ASN A 84 6.69 9.39 3.52
N PHE A 85 6.72 8.46 2.56
CA PHE A 85 6.69 7.03 2.87
C PHE A 85 8.12 6.47 2.92
N ALA A 86 8.47 5.85 4.04
CA ALA A 86 9.69 5.05 4.18
C ALA A 86 9.56 3.70 3.46
N GLY A 87 8.33 3.20 3.39
CA GLY A 87 7.98 2.00 2.67
C GLY A 87 6.50 1.99 2.31
N VAL A 88 6.16 1.26 1.26
CA VAL A 88 4.78 1.09 0.79
C VAL A 88 4.51 -0.39 0.58
N LEU A 89 3.35 -0.82 1.05
CA LEU A 89 2.79 -2.13 0.79
C LEU A 89 1.57 -1.97 -0.14
N ILE A 90 1.61 -2.55 -1.34
CA ILE A 90 0.46 -2.56 -2.26
C ILE A 90 -0.31 -3.88 -2.11
N ILE A 91 -1.60 -3.79 -1.77
CA ILE A 91 -2.48 -4.94 -1.57
C ILE A 91 -3.62 -4.92 -2.60
N GLY A 92 -3.75 -6.01 -3.34
CA GLY A 92 -4.84 -6.24 -4.28
C GLY A 92 -5.77 -7.36 -3.84
N LEU A 93 -6.89 -7.53 -4.54
CA LEU A 93 -7.72 -8.70 -4.34
C LEU A 93 -7.11 -9.89 -5.10
N GLY A 94 -6.70 -9.67 -6.35
CA GLY A 94 -6.15 -10.66 -7.27
C GLY A 94 -6.92 -10.79 -8.58
N CYS A 95 -8.14 -10.22 -8.66
CA CYS A 95 -9.02 -10.33 -9.84
C CYS A 95 -9.51 -8.97 -10.38
N GLU A 96 -8.96 -7.85 -9.91
CA GLU A 96 -9.28 -6.52 -10.40
C GLU A 96 -8.73 -6.25 -11.81
N THR A 97 -9.30 -5.29 -12.55
CA THR A 97 -8.71 -4.83 -13.83
C THR A 97 -7.35 -4.16 -13.61
N ASN A 98 -7.18 -3.44 -12.50
CA ASN A 98 -5.92 -2.80 -12.13
C ASN A 98 -4.96 -3.78 -11.44
N GLN A 99 -4.53 -4.82 -12.15
CA GLN A 99 -3.61 -5.82 -11.64
C GLN A 99 -2.27 -5.17 -11.22
N ILE A 100 -1.77 -5.56 -10.04
CA ILE A 100 -0.52 -5.00 -9.47
C ILE A 100 0.66 -5.07 -10.44
N PRO A 101 0.94 -6.21 -11.13
CA PRO A 101 2.06 -6.26 -12.07
C PRO A 101 1.97 -5.20 -13.17
N ARG A 102 0.76 -4.92 -13.68
CA ARG A 102 0.52 -3.90 -14.69
C ARG A 102 0.67 -2.49 -14.10
N LEU A 103 0.18 -2.25 -12.89
CA LEU A 103 0.42 -1.00 -12.17
C LEU A 103 1.92 -0.74 -12.03
N LEU A 104 2.70 -1.70 -11.55
CA LEU A 104 4.14 -1.53 -11.38
C LEU A 104 4.85 -1.23 -12.71
N ALA A 105 4.56 -2.02 -13.76
CA ALA A 105 5.16 -1.85 -15.07
C ALA A 105 4.86 -0.46 -15.68
N THR A 106 3.60 -0.01 -15.64
CA THR A 106 3.20 1.29 -16.20
C THR A 106 3.78 2.48 -15.46
N GLN A 107 4.08 2.32 -14.17
CA GLN A 107 4.63 3.39 -13.33
C GLN A 107 6.16 3.30 -13.19
N GLY A 108 6.81 2.36 -13.88
CA GLY A 108 8.27 2.16 -13.78
C GLY A 108 8.71 1.76 -12.37
N LEU A 109 7.87 1.05 -11.63
CA LEU A 109 8.12 0.57 -10.28
C LEU A 109 8.50 -0.90 -10.28
N ALA A 110 9.30 -1.30 -9.30
CA ALA A 110 9.66 -2.69 -9.06
C ALA A 110 9.61 -2.98 -7.56
N GLU A 111 9.34 -4.24 -7.21
CA GLU A 111 9.43 -4.66 -5.83
C GLU A 111 10.84 -4.46 -5.28
N SER A 112 10.91 -4.00 -4.04
CA SER A 112 12.14 -3.73 -3.31
C SER A 112 11.87 -3.84 -1.81
N PRO A 113 12.88 -3.74 -0.94
CA PRO A 113 12.63 -3.68 0.50
C PRO A 113 11.67 -2.56 0.91
N GLY A 114 11.64 -1.43 0.18
CA GLY A 114 10.73 -0.30 0.44
C GLY A 114 9.40 -0.35 -0.34
N LEU A 115 9.22 -1.31 -1.25
CA LEU A 115 7.98 -1.49 -2.00
C LEU A 115 7.67 -2.98 -2.12
N ARG A 116 6.70 -3.47 -1.34
CA ARG A 116 6.28 -4.86 -1.35
C ARG A 116 4.86 -4.96 -1.88
N THR A 117 4.52 -6.09 -2.48
CA THR A 117 3.17 -6.33 -3.00
C THR A 117 2.69 -7.74 -2.69
N PHE A 118 1.37 -7.89 -2.55
CA PHE A 118 0.71 -9.20 -2.59
C PHE A 118 -0.80 -9.05 -2.74
N THR A 119 -1.48 -10.16 -3.01
CA THR A 119 -2.94 -10.20 -3.15
C THR A 119 -3.59 -10.95 -1.99
N ILE A 120 -4.88 -10.68 -1.78
CA ILE A 120 -5.70 -11.41 -0.80
C ILE A 120 -5.85 -12.87 -1.20
N GLN A 121 -6.09 -13.13 -2.49
CA GLN A 121 -6.28 -14.49 -3.02
C GLN A 121 -5.03 -15.36 -2.83
N ASP A 122 -3.85 -14.85 -3.17
CA ASP A 122 -2.59 -15.58 -3.01
C ASP A 122 -2.21 -15.81 -1.54
N SER A 123 -2.72 -14.94 -0.65
CA SER A 123 -2.47 -15.07 0.79
C SER A 123 -3.44 -16.04 1.49
N GLY A 124 -4.43 -16.60 0.79
CA GLY A 124 -5.43 -17.48 1.39
C GLY A 124 -6.58 -16.75 2.11
N GLY A 125 -6.86 -15.51 1.75
CA GLY A 125 -8.00 -14.74 2.27
C GLY A 125 -7.67 -13.75 3.39
N THR A 126 -8.67 -12.94 3.74
CA THR A 126 -8.56 -11.71 4.55
C THR A 126 -7.69 -11.84 5.80
N VAL A 127 -7.93 -12.84 6.65
CA VAL A 127 -7.22 -12.99 7.95
C VAL A 127 -5.73 -13.26 7.74
N HIS A 128 -5.39 -14.12 6.78
CA HIS A 128 -4.01 -14.42 6.44
C HIS A 128 -3.30 -13.23 5.81
N THR A 129 -4.00 -12.49 4.95
CA THR A 129 -3.51 -11.24 4.35
C THR A 129 -3.19 -10.18 5.41
N ILE A 130 -4.06 -9.99 6.41
CA ILE A 130 -3.83 -9.03 7.50
C ILE A 130 -2.59 -9.42 8.31
N ARG A 131 -2.49 -10.70 8.72
CA ARG A 131 -1.32 -11.19 9.48
C ARG A 131 -0.01 -10.96 8.71
N LYS A 132 0.01 -11.33 7.43
CA LYS A 132 1.16 -11.12 6.54
C LYS A 132 1.49 -9.64 6.39
N GLY A 133 0.48 -8.78 6.27
CA GLY A 133 0.67 -7.34 6.19
C GLY A 133 1.30 -6.75 7.45
N ILE A 134 0.84 -7.17 8.63
CA ILE A 134 1.42 -6.76 9.92
C ILE A 134 2.89 -7.22 10.03
N GLU A 135 3.19 -8.45 9.62
CA GLU A 135 4.56 -8.99 9.63
C GLU A 135 5.50 -8.21 8.70
N LEU A 136 5.04 -7.82 7.52
CA LEU A 136 5.84 -7.06 6.56
C LEU A 136 6.05 -5.58 6.93
N VAL A 137 5.22 -5.04 7.82
CA VAL A 137 5.36 -3.66 8.31
C VAL A 137 6.37 -3.56 9.46
N ARG A 138 6.60 -4.65 10.21
CA ARG A 138 7.60 -4.73 11.29
C ARG A 138 9.01 -4.86 10.73
#